data_AF-A0A7S1DXW7-F1
#
_entry.id   AF-A0A7S1DXW7-F1
#
_cell.length_a   1.000
_cell.length_b   1.000
_cell.length_c   1.000
_cell.angle_alpha   90.00
_cell.angle_beta   90.00
_cell.angle_gamma   90.00
#
_symmetry.space_group_name_H-M   'P 1'
#
loop_
_entity.id
_entity.type
_entity.pdbx_description
1 polymer ?
#
loop_
_entity_poly.entity_id
_entity_poly.type
_entity_poly.pdbx_seq_one_letter_code
_entity_poly.pdbx_strand_id
1 'polypeptide(L)'
;GENTLTVNIPSELGLMTSLERLYLEGNQLTGIIPSELGLMKKLQELHLEDNKLTGTIPPELGLLPNLQEIYLWYNQLILDDQGFLLSCAGNGFCRVPSPSCCS
;
A
#
# COMPACT_ATOMS: atom_id res chain seq x y z
N GLY A 1 -10.50 -6.21 12.89
CA GLY A 1 -11.93 -6.58 12.95
C GLY A 1 -12.36 -6.78 11.52
N GLU A 2 -12.83 -7.97 11.16
CA GLU A 2 -13.19 -8.31 9.77
C GLU A 2 -14.33 -7.42 9.30
N ASN A 3 -14.10 -6.65 8.23
CA ASN A 3 -15.15 -5.91 7.53
C ASN A 3 -15.40 -6.61 6.19
N THR A 4 -16.66 -6.66 5.73
CA THR A 4 -17.03 -7.34 4.48
C THR A 4 -17.04 -6.38 3.29
N LEU A 5 -16.17 -5.35 3.28
CA LEU A 5 -16.12 -4.39 2.19
C LEU A 5 -15.79 -5.12 0.89
N THR A 6 -16.75 -5.13 -0.03
CA THR A 6 -16.68 -5.85 -1.33
C THR A 6 -16.43 -4.90 -2.50
N VAL A 7 -15.98 -3.68 -2.21
CA VAL A 7 -15.85 -2.57 -3.17
C VAL A 7 -14.37 -2.28 -3.42
N ASN A 8 -14.07 -1.58 -4.51
CA ASN A 8 -12.73 -1.06 -4.76
C ASN A 8 -12.35 0.00 -3.70
N ILE A 9 -11.04 0.23 -3.51
CA ILE A 9 -10.56 1.35 -2.71
C ILE A 9 -10.88 2.65 -3.50
N PRO A 10 -11.69 3.57 -2.94
CA PRO A 10 -12.00 4.83 -3.61
C PRO A 10 -10.76 5.73 -3.68
N SER A 11 -10.53 6.40 -4.82
CA SER A 11 -9.39 7.32 -4.97
C SER A 11 -9.50 8.54 -4.06
N GLU A 12 -10.72 8.91 -3.66
CA GLU A 12 -10.99 9.98 -2.71
C GLU A 12 -10.35 9.73 -1.34
N LEU A 13 -10.00 8.48 -1.01
CA LEU A 13 -9.27 8.15 0.21
C LEU A 13 -7.90 8.86 0.26
N GLY A 14 -7.29 9.14 -0.90
CA GLY A 14 -6.07 9.91 -1.03
C GLY A 14 -6.17 11.36 -0.49
N LEU A 15 -7.40 11.88 -0.34
CA LEU A 15 -7.64 13.21 0.21
C LEU A 15 -7.54 13.25 1.74
N MET A 16 -7.48 12.10 2.42
CA MET A 16 -7.28 11.99 3.86
C MET A 16 -5.81 12.24 4.25
N THR A 17 -5.27 13.40 3.85
CA THR A 17 -3.85 13.78 3.96
C THR A 17 -3.31 13.88 5.39
N SER A 18 -4.19 13.89 6.39
CA SER A 18 -3.81 13.89 7.80
C SER A 18 -3.76 12.50 8.44
N LEU A 19 -4.16 11.46 7.72
CA LEU A 19 -4.17 10.09 8.25
C LEU A 19 -2.74 9.55 8.34
N GLU A 20 -2.41 8.94 9.47
CA GLU A 20 -1.10 8.34 9.72
C GLU A 20 -1.11 6.82 9.53
N ARG A 21 -2.24 6.17 9.74
CA ARG A 21 -2.36 4.71 9.68
C ARG A 21 -3.66 4.33 8.99
N LEU A 22 -3.57 3.47 7.98
CA LEU A 22 -4.71 2.97 7.21
C LEU A 22 -4.74 1.44 7.29
N TYR A 23 -5.78 0.93 7.95
CA TYR A 23 -6.04 -0.50 8.15
C TYR A 23 -7.26 -0.91 7.33
N LEU A 24 -7.03 -1.69 6.28
CA LEU A 24 -8.05 -2.28 5.41
C LEU A 24 -7.84 -3.79 5.22
N GLU A 25 -7.02 -4.40 6.05
CA GLU A 25 -6.71 -5.83 6.01
C GLU A 25 -7.92 -6.72 6.28
N GLY A 26 -7.91 -7.94 5.74
CA GLY A 26 -8.95 -8.94 6.02
C GLY A 26 -10.34 -8.56 5.49
N ASN A 27 -10.39 -7.87 4.35
CA ASN A 27 -11.63 -7.48 3.68
C ASN A 27 -11.83 -8.29 2.38
N GLN A 28 -12.83 -7.91 1.59
CA GLN A 28 -13.08 -8.48 0.25
C GLN A 28 -12.83 -7.43 -0.84
N LEU A 29 -11.88 -6.51 -0.63
CA LEU A 29 -11.58 -5.42 -1.54
C LEU A 29 -11.04 -5.97 -2.86
N THR A 30 -11.53 -5.42 -3.98
CA THR A 30 -11.16 -5.80 -5.35
C THR A 30 -10.57 -4.61 -6.11
N GLY A 31 -10.17 -4.83 -7.37
CA GLY A 31 -9.67 -3.76 -8.23
C GLY A 31 -8.21 -3.42 -7.95
N ILE A 32 -7.79 -2.19 -8.27
CA ILE A 32 -6.40 -1.73 -8.12
C ILE A 32 -6.22 -0.92 -6.83
N ILE A 33 -4.96 -0.76 -6.39
CA ILE A 33 -4.60 0.25 -5.41
C ILE A 33 -4.54 1.61 -6.12
N PRO A 34 -5.33 2.62 -5.71
CA PRO A 34 -5.29 3.94 -6.34
C PRO A 34 -3.96 4.65 -6.09
N SER A 35 -3.39 5.28 -7.12
CA SER A 35 -2.16 6.07 -6.98
C SER A 35 -2.35 7.32 -6.12
N GLU A 36 -3.60 7.77 -5.95
CA GLU A 36 -3.97 8.89 -5.07
C GLU A 36 -3.63 8.63 -3.61
N LEU A 37 -3.46 7.39 -3.17
CA LEU A 37 -2.93 7.09 -1.82
C LEU A 37 -1.52 7.67 -1.63
N GLY A 38 -0.76 7.89 -2.72
CA GLY A 38 0.51 8.61 -2.71
C GLY A 38 0.42 10.09 -2.32
N LEU A 39 -0.79 10.66 -2.19
CA LEU A 39 -1.02 12.02 -1.68
C LEU A 39 -1.02 12.08 -0.15
N MET A 40 -1.15 10.95 0.55
CA MET A 40 -1.26 10.88 2.01
C MET A 40 0.11 11.03 2.69
N LYS A 41 0.72 12.21 2.61
CA LYS A 41 2.12 12.44 3.02
C LYS A 41 2.43 12.16 4.50
N LYS A 42 1.42 12.07 5.37
CA LYS A 42 1.59 11.70 6.79
C LYS A 42 1.44 10.20 7.05
N LEU A 43 1.06 9.40 6.06
CA LEU A 43 0.85 7.97 6.20
C LEU A 43 2.18 7.29 6.57
N GLN A 44 2.12 6.47 7.62
CA GLN A 44 3.22 5.72 8.22
C GLN A 44 3.00 4.21 8.06
N GLU A 45 1.75 3.77 8.19
CA GLU A 45 1.38 2.35 8.08
C GLU A 45 0.24 2.18 7.08
N LEU A 46 0.41 1.25 6.14
CA LEU A 46 -0.61 0.85 5.17
C LEU A 46 -0.79 -0.66 5.18
N HIS A 47 -1.94 -1.12 5.66
CA HIS A 47 -2.32 -2.52 5.73
C HIS A 47 -3.44 -2.81 4.72
N LEU A 48 -3.11 -3.57 3.68
CA LEU A 48 -4.04 -3.99 2.62
C LEU A 48 -4.05 -5.52 2.45
N GLU A 49 -3.36 -6.26 3.30
CA GLU A 49 -3.24 -7.71 3.26
C GLU A 49 -4.59 -8.42 3.40
N ASP A 50 -4.64 -9.70 3.02
CA ASP A 50 -5.86 -10.52 3.10
C ASP A 50 -7.05 -9.89 2.36
N ASN A 51 -6.85 -9.57 1.08
CA ASN A 51 -7.85 -8.98 0.19
C ASN A 51 -7.78 -9.63 -1.21
N LYS A 52 -8.51 -9.07 -2.19
CA LYS A 52 -8.54 -9.54 -3.59
C LYS A 52 -8.09 -8.43 -4.55
N LEU A 53 -7.18 -7.56 -4.12
CA LEU A 53 -6.62 -6.49 -4.94
C LEU A 53 -5.76 -7.08 -6.07
N THR A 54 -5.77 -6.43 -7.21
CA THR A 54 -5.16 -6.84 -8.48
C THR A 54 -4.36 -5.67 -9.08
N GLY A 55 -3.57 -5.94 -10.12
CA GLY A 55 -2.80 -4.90 -10.83
C GLY A 55 -1.47 -4.58 -10.15
N THR A 56 -0.83 -3.50 -10.61
CA THR A 56 0.50 -3.08 -10.15
C THR A 56 0.42 -2.30 -8.86
N ILE A 57 1.44 -2.42 -8.00
CA ILE A 57 1.59 -1.53 -6.84
C ILE A 57 1.98 -0.13 -7.34
N PRO A 58 1.27 0.95 -6.97
CA PRO A 58 1.60 2.30 -7.43
C PRO A 58 2.97 2.74 -6.91
N PRO A 59 3.89 3.20 -7.78
CA PRO A 59 5.21 3.68 -7.37
C PRO A 59 5.13 4.90 -6.45
N GLU A 60 4.03 5.66 -6.49
CA GLU A 60 3.79 6.81 -5.62
C GLU A 60 3.76 6.43 -4.13
N LEU A 61 3.41 5.20 -3.78
CA LEU A 61 3.51 4.69 -2.40
C LEU A 61 4.96 4.62 -1.93
N GLY A 62 5.89 4.27 -2.82
CA GLY A 62 7.32 4.31 -2.54
C GLY A 62 7.89 5.73 -2.36
N LEU A 63 7.14 6.75 -2.78
CA LEU A 63 7.52 8.17 -2.65
C LEU A 63 6.90 8.85 -1.41
N LEU A 64 6.22 8.09 -0.54
CA LEU A 64 5.65 8.63 0.69
C LEU A 64 6.75 8.87 1.73
N PRO A 65 6.97 10.12 2.18
CA PRO A 65 8.15 10.47 2.97
C PRO A 65 8.14 9.91 4.39
N ASN A 66 6.96 9.54 4.91
CA ASN A 66 6.78 9.04 6.28
C ASN A 66 6.36 7.57 6.33
N LEU A 67 6.21 6.89 5.17
CA LEU A 67 5.74 5.52 5.13
C LEU A 67 6.86 4.59 5.64
N GLN A 68 6.54 3.81 6.67
CA GLN A 68 7.47 2.92 7.36
C GLN A 68 7.12 1.46 7.08
N GLU A 69 5.83 1.14 7.11
CA GLU A 69 5.33 -0.21 6.96
C GLU A 69 4.24 -0.27 5.90
N ILE A 70 4.38 -1.24 4.99
CA ILE A 70 3.36 -1.59 4.02
C ILE A 70 3.20 -3.11 3.95
N TYR A 71 1.97 -3.56 4.13
CA TYR A 71 1.59 -4.97 4.13
C TYR A 71 0.62 -5.22 2.97
N LEU A 72 1.06 -6.03 2.00
CA LEU A 72 0.31 -6.29 0.75
C LEU A 72 0.10 -7.79 0.47
N TRP A 73 0.67 -8.66 1.31
CA TRP A 73 0.57 -10.11 1.19
C TRP A 73 -0.89 -10.60 1.15
N TYR A 74 -1.11 -11.81 0.60
CA TYR A 74 -2.45 -12.35 0.36
C TYR A 74 -3.38 -11.42 -0.45
N ASN A 75 -2.85 -10.90 -1.55
CA ASN A 75 -3.58 -10.27 -2.66
C ASN A 75 -3.15 -10.89 -4.00
N GLN A 76 -3.65 -10.36 -5.12
CA GLN A 76 -3.30 -10.74 -6.50
C GLN A 76 -2.52 -9.62 -7.21
N LEU A 77 -1.71 -8.88 -6.45
CA LEU A 77 -0.90 -7.76 -6.93
C LEU A 77 0.35 -8.24 -7.67
N ILE A 78 0.78 -7.47 -8.66
CA ILE A 78 2.03 -7.68 -9.39
C ILE A 78 3.00 -6.52 -9.11
N LEU A 79 4.30 -6.81 -9.13
CA LEU A 79 5.35 -5.79 -9.06
C LEU A 79 5.46 -5.10 -10.42
N ASP A 80 5.75 -3.80 -10.41
CA ASP A 80 6.15 -3.12 -11.63
C ASP A 80 7.62 -3.44 -11.97
N ASP A 81 7.96 -3.39 -13.26
CA ASP A 81 9.32 -3.64 -13.75
C ASP A 81 10.30 -2.50 -13.34
N GLN A 82 9.83 -1.48 -12.62
CA GLN A 82 10.64 -0.30 -12.22
C GLN A 82 11.38 -0.47 -10.89
N GLY A 83 11.18 -1.60 -10.20
CA GLY A 83 12.15 -2.07 -9.22
C GLY A 83 12.28 -1.27 -7.92
N PHE A 84 11.43 -0.28 -7.68
CA PHE A 84 11.52 0.55 -6.46
C PHE A 84 11.02 -0.18 -5.21
N LEU A 85 10.15 -1.19 -5.38
CA LEU A 85 9.63 -2.03 -4.30
C LEU A 85 10.39 -3.37 -4.15
N LEU A 86 11.53 -3.57 -4.83
CA LEU A 86 12.29 -4.83 -4.84
C LEU A 86 12.88 -5.26 -3.48
N SER A 87 12.68 -4.51 -2.39
CA SER A 87 13.06 -4.95 -1.04
C SER A 87 11.96 -5.71 -0.27
N CYS A 88 10.79 -5.96 -0.88
CA CYS A 88 9.79 -6.84 -0.27
C CYS A 88 10.41 -8.23 -0.08
N ALA A 89 10.86 -8.54 1.13
CA ALA A 89 11.32 -9.87 1.48
C ALA A 89 10.19 -10.83 1.11
N GLY A 90 10.52 -12.01 0.57
CA GLY A 90 9.59 -12.95 -0.08
C GLY A 90 8.37 -13.46 0.73
N ASN A 91 8.06 -12.83 1.86
CA ASN A 91 6.84 -12.94 2.66
C ASN A 91 5.88 -11.75 2.47
N GLY A 92 6.11 -10.83 1.51
CA GLY A 92 5.21 -9.70 1.21
C GLY A 92 5.24 -8.56 2.24
N PHE A 93 6.32 -8.50 3.03
CA PHE A 93 6.65 -7.40 3.92
C PHE A 93 7.66 -6.49 3.22
N CYS A 94 7.24 -5.28 2.86
CA CYS A 94 8.15 -4.30 2.28
C CYS A 94 8.49 -3.29 3.39
N ARG A 95 9.72 -3.36 3.92
CA ARG A 95 10.29 -2.19 4.59
C ARG A 95 10.63 -1.21 3.50
N VAL A 96 9.87 -0.12 3.45
CA VAL A 96 10.16 1.01 2.56
C VAL A 96 11.62 1.38 2.83
N PRO A 97 12.50 1.45 1.82
CA PRO A 97 13.85 1.91 2.04
C PRO A 97 13.76 3.31 2.63
N SER A 98 14.27 3.47 3.85
CA SER A 98 14.40 4.79 4.47
C SER A 98 15.19 5.69 3.50
N PRO A 99 14.97 7.01 3.47
CA PRO A 99 15.85 7.93 2.73
C PRO A 99 17.34 7.79 3.10
N SER A 100 17.66 7.16 4.24
CA SER A 100 19.02 6.81 4.69
C SER A 100 19.58 5.48 4.13
N CYS A 101 18.77 4.66 3.46
CA CYS A 101 19.23 3.39 2.86
C CYS A 101 20.06 3.55 1.58
N CYS A 102 20.14 4.77 1.02
CA CYS A 102 21.08 5.12 -0.03
C CYS A 102 22.22 5.97 0.58
N SER A 103 23.13 5.33 1.31
CA SER A 103 24.44 5.90 1.69
C SER A 103 25.55 5.11 1.00
#